data_AF-A0A944ET35-F1
#
_entry.id   AF-A0A944ET35-F1
#
_cell.length_a   1.000
_cell.length_b   1.000
_cell.length_c   1.000
_cell.angle_alpha   90.00
_cell.angle_beta   90.00
_cell.angle_gamma   90.00
#
_symmetry.space_group_name_H-M   'P 1'
#
loop_
_entity.id
_entity.type
_entity.pdbx_description
1 polymer ?
#
loop_
_entity_poly.entity_id
_entity_poly.type
_entity_poly.pdbx_seq_one_letter_code
_entity_poly.pdbx_strand_id
1 'polypeptide(L)'
;MQLLDDLTLDRGATRHAKSGTTCEGISADGTAVEWELHVPGRPLLTVHDTRWDNGERDLVLYKPVVVPEIPAPLSNLHNRLRSGIAPVRGAGRLRIMAWVARVDPLGRPRVKKTFTTLGLTAEYGLERLREHTACAGVTLEPREDRPDLPVVDLNHPQDAVSFEHALFFRADDDETPVVAFIHLKVLPVLRHVGWMPRQTA
;
A
#
# COMPACT_ATOMS: atom_id res chain seq x y z
N MET A 1 4.93 16.41 -3.93
CA MET A 1 5.57 16.45 -2.62
C MET A 1 4.55 16.36 -1.51
N GLN A 2 4.40 15.17 -0.95
CA GLN A 2 3.59 14.90 0.24
C GLN A 2 4.52 14.38 1.35
N LEU A 3 4.36 14.88 2.57
CA LEU A 3 5.10 14.38 3.73
C LEU A 3 4.31 13.21 4.35
N LEU A 4 4.96 12.06 4.54
CA LEU A 4 4.40 10.88 5.20
C LEU A 4 5.36 10.46 6.31
N ASP A 5 5.02 10.61 7.58
CA ASP A 5 5.83 10.10 8.71
C ASP A 5 7.36 10.38 8.63
N ASP A 6 7.77 11.59 8.20
CA ASP A 6 9.18 12.02 7.98
C ASP A 6 9.86 11.57 6.67
N LEU A 7 9.13 10.89 5.77
CA LEU A 7 9.57 10.68 4.38
C LEU A 7 8.82 11.62 3.42
N THR A 8 9.42 11.86 2.26
CA THR A 8 8.80 12.65 1.19
C THR A 8 8.39 11.75 0.03
N LEU A 9 7.15 11.91 -0.43
CA LEU A 9 6.61 11.24 -1.59
C LEU A 9 6.44 12.22 -2.74
N ASP A 10 7.05 11.90 -3.88
CA ASP A 10 6.94 12.68 -5.11
C ASP A 10 6.48 11.81 -6.27
N ARG A 11 5.54 12.33 -7.06
CA ARG A 11 5.13 11.69 -8.30
C ARG A 11 6.16 12.02 -9.37
N GLY A 12 6.81 11.00 -9.91
CA GLY A 12 7.69 11.13 -11.06
C GLY A 12 6.90 11.54 -12.32
N ALA A 13 7.53 12.33 -13.17
CA ALA A 13 6.97 12.70 -14.48
C ALA A 13 7.11 11.57 -15.51
N THR A 14 8.05 10.65 -15.27
CA THR A 14 8.42 9.61 -16.22
C THR A 14 7.43 8.46 -16.22
N ARG A 15 7.14 7.97 -17.42
CA ARG A 15 6.36 6.75 -17.66
C ARG A 15 7.25 5.70 -18.28
N HIS A 16 7.21 4.49 -17.75
CA HIS A 16 8.03 3.38 -18.22
C HIS A 16 7.16 2.30 -18.83
N ALA A 17 7.47 1.92 -20.06
CA ALA A 17 6.91 0.72 -20.66
C ALA A 17 7.31 -0.49 -19.82
N LYS A 18 6.36 -1.39 -19.59
CA LYS A 18 6.55 -2.55 -18.73
C LYS A 18 5.85 -3.76 -19.32
N SER A 19 6.54 -4.89 -19.31
CA SER A 19 5.97 -6.20 -19.66
C SER A 19 6.11 -7.12 -18.46
N GLY A 20 5.11 -7.95 -18.19
CA GLY A 20 5.19 -8.90 -17.09
C GLY A 20 3.89 -9.64 -16.83
N THR A 21 3.82 -10.27 -15.67
CA THR A 21 2.61 -10.94 -15.19
C THR A 21 1.84 -10.01 -14.26
N THR A 22 0.53 -9.90 -14.39
CA THR A 22 -0.34 -9.09 -13.52
C THR A 22 -0.59 -9.75 -12.17
N CYS A 23 -1.42 -9.14 -11.31
CA CYS A 23 -1.79 -9.74 -10.02
C CYS A 23 -2.71 -10.95 -10.19
N GLU A 24 -3.48 -11.03 -11.28
CA GLU A 24 -4.29 -12.20 -11.63
C GLU A 24 -3.51 -13.31 -12.33
N GLY A 25 -2.21 -13.14 -12.57
CA GLY A 25 -1.37 -14.15 -13.22
C GLY A 25 -1.38 -14.09 -14.75
N ILE A 26 -1.91 -13.02 -15.34
CA ILE A 26 -2.02 -12.85 -16.79
C ILE A 26 -0.75 -12.16 -17.31
N SER A 27 -0.19 -12.61 -18.44
CA SER A 27 0.89 -11.86 -19.08
C SER A 27 0.32 -10.66 -19.84
N ALA A 28 0.82 -9.46 -19.55
CA ALA A 28 0.37 -8.23 -20.16
C ALA A 28 1.51 -7.23 -20.30
N ASP A 29 1.36 -6.33 -21.26
CA ASP A 29 2.11 -5.08 -21.31
C ASP A 29 1.38 -3.99 -20.53
N GLY A 30 2.07 -2.89 -20.25
CA GLY A 30 1.52 -1.80 -19.50
C GLY A 30 2.50 -0.65 -19.35
N THR A 31 2.07 0.35 -18.57
CA THR A 31 2.85 1.55 -18.27
C THR A 31 2.93 1.76 -16.77
N ALA A 32 4.15 1.91 -16.26
CA ALA A 32 4.39 2.27 -14.87
C ALA A 32 4.64 3.78 -14.74
N VAL A 33 3.93 4.41 -13.82
CA VAL A 33 4.28 5.73 -13.28
C VAL A 33 5.13 5.52 -12.03
N GLU A 34 6.22 6.26 -11.93
CA GLU A 34 7.09 6.22 -10.76
C GLU A 34 6.62 7.15 -9.66
N TRP A 35 6.74 6.68 -8.43
CA TRP A 35 6.61 7.47 -7.22
C TRP A 35 7.88 7.33 -6.43
N GLU A 36 8.56 8.46 -6.25
CA GLU A 36 9.82 8.56 -5.54
C GLU A 36 9.58 8.74 -4.05
N LEU A 37 10.21 7.87 -3.27
CA LEU A 37 10.11 7.82 -1.83
C LEU A 37 11.48 8.18 -1.24
N HIS A 38 11.57 9.40 -0.72
CA HIS A 38 12.79 9.95 -0.16
C HIS A 38 12.81 9.79 1.35
N VAL A 39 13.73 8.97 1.85
CA VAL A 39 14.00 8.79 3.29
C VAL A 39 15.33 9.51 3.61
N PRO A 40 15.38 10.43 4.59
CA PRO A 40 16.57 11.22 4.87
C PRO A 40 17.84 10.36 5.08
N GLY A 41 18.89 10.67 4.32
CA GLY A 41 20.18 9.98 4.41
C GLY A 41 20.19 8.54 3.89
N ARG A 42 19.14 8.10 3.18
CA ARG A 42 19.02 6.75 2.62
C ARG A 42 18.94 6.78 1.09
N PRO A 43 19.25 5.65 0.42
CA PRO A 43 19.01 5.53 -1.02
C PRO A 43 17.55 5.78 -1.40
N LEU A 44 17.33 6.34 -2.58
CA LEU A 44 16.00 6.53 -3.15
C LEU A 44 15.29 5.17 -3.30
N LEU A 45 14.02 5.15 -2.91
CA LEU A 45 13.12 4.03 -3.12
C LEU A 45 12.06 4.45 -4.13
N THR A 46 11.69 3.54 -5.04
CA THR A 46 10.71 3.85 -6.10
C THR A 46 9.54 2.88 -6.03
N VAL A 47 8.33 3.42 -6.01
CA VAL A 47 7.09 2.63 -6.18
C VAL A 47 6.63 2.76 -7.62
N HIS A 48 6.37 1.63 -8.28
CA HIS A 48 5.73 1.62 -9.59
C HIS A 48 4.23 1.46 -9.42
N ASP A 49 3.48 2.45 -9.90
CA ASP A 49 2.04 2.37 -10.16
C ASP A 49 1.84 1.92 -11.61
N THR A 50 1.66 0.61 -11.80
CA THR A 50 1.55 0.00 -13.13
C THR A 50 0.08 -0.11 -13.53
N ARG A 51 -0.26 0.44 -14.69
CA ARG A 51 -1.51 0.18 -15.41
C ARG A 51 -1.22 -0.78 -16.54
N TRP A 52 -1.88 -1.93 -16.52
CA TRP A 52 -1.73 -2.97 -17.52
C TRP A 52 -2.78 -2.81 -18.61
N ASP A 53 -2.44 -3.25 -19.82
CA ASP A 53 -3.31 -3.15 -20.99
C ASP A 53 -4.55 -4.06 -20.88
N ASN A 54 -4.50 -5.08 -20.01
CA ASN A 54 -5.66 -5.91 -19.67
C ASN A 54 -6.63 -5.22 -18.68
N GLY A 55 -6.36 -3.97 -18.27
CA GLY A 55 -7.18 -3.19 -17.36
C GLY A 55 -6.85 -3.36 -15.88
N GLU A 56 -5.93 -4.26 -15.52
CA GLU A 56 -5.45 -4.35 -14.14
C GLU A 56 -4.56 -3.15 -13.78
N ARG A 57 -4.51 -2.82 -12.50
CA ARG A 57 -3.57 -1.85 -11.94
C ARG A 57 -2.94 -2.45 -10.70
N ASP A 58 -1.65 -2.25 -10.50
CA ASP A 58 -1.00 -2.64 -9.25
C ASP A 58 0.17 -1.76 -8.85
N LEU A 59 0.47 -1.83 -7.55
CA LEU A 59 1.56 -1.13 -6.91
C LEU A 59 2.62 -2.09 -6.42
N VAL A 60 3.88 -1.71 -6.61
CA VAL A 60 5.04 -2.48 -6.15
C VAL A 60 6.22 -1.59 -5.82
N LEU A 61 6.98 -1.96 -4.78
CA LEU A 61 8.31 -1.37 -4.56
C LEU A 61 9.25 -1.91 -5.63
N TYR A 62 9.65 -1.07 -6.59
CA TYR A 62 10.41 -1.47 -7.75
C TYR A 62 11.86 -1.78 -7.41
N LYS A 63 12.39 -2.89 -7.93
CA LYS A 63 13.82 -3.23 -7.84
C LYS A 63 14.61 -2.50 -8.94
N PRO A 64 15.49 -1.54 -8.63
CA PRO A 64 16.35 -0.95 -9.65
C PRO A 64 17.34 -1.98 -10.22
N VAL A 65 17.83 -1.71 -11.43
CA VAL A 65 18.83 -2.55 -12.13
C VAL A 65 20.09 -2.71 -11.27
N VAL A 66 20.55 -1.60 -10.70
CA VAL A 66 21.64 -1.56 -9.72
C VAL A 66 21.02 -1.32 -8.36
N VAL A 67 21.00 -2.35 -7.52
CA VAL A 67 20.47 -2.26 -6.16
C VAL A 67 21.54 -1.69 -5.25
N PRO A 68 21.30 -0.54 -4.58
CA PRO A 68 22.24 -0.02 -3.59
C PRO A 68 22.37 -0.99 -2.41
N GLU A 69 23.42 -0.85 -1.61
CA GLU A 69 23.53 -1.62 -0.37
C GLU A 69 22.36 -1.27 0.57
N ILE A 70 21.49 -2.25 0.80
CA ILE A 70 20.28 -2.10 1.61
C ILE A 70 20.08 -3.33 2.50
N PRO A 71 19.39 -3.17 3.66
CA PRO A 71 19.08 -4.29 4.54
C PRO A 71 18.28 -5.39 3.84
N ALA A 72 18.57 -6.65 4.20
CA ALA A 72 17.96 -7.82 3.58
C ALA A 72 16.41 -7.81 3.57
N PRO A 73 15.69 -7.38 4.64
CA PRO A 73 14.23 -7.30 4.60
C PRO A 73 13.69 -6.35 3.53
N LEU A 74 14.36 -5.22 3.31
CA LEU A 74 13.99 -4.26 2.27
C LEU A 74 14.33 -4.78 0.87
N SER A 75 15.51 -5.39 0.71
CA SER A 75 15.88 -6.11 -0.51
C SER A 75 14.85 -7.19 -0.88
N ASN A 76 14.37 -7.94 0.11
CA ASN A 76 13.35 -8.97 -0.03
C ASN A 76 11.93 -8.43 -0.29
N LEU A 77 11.68 -7.13 -0.11
CA LEU A 77 10.40 -6.49 -0.43
C LEU A 77 10.32 -6.10 -1.91
N HIS A 78 11.45 -5.72 -2.51
CA HIS A 78 11.49 -5.29 -3.91
C HIS A 78 10.89 -6.33 -4.87
N ASN A 79 10.03 -5.85 -5.77
CA ASN A 79 9.24 -6.64 -6.72
C ASN A 79 8.39 -7.75 -6.08
N ARG A 80 8.12 -7.67 -4.77
CA ARG A 80 7.29 -8.62 -4.01
C ARG A 80 6.15 -7.89 -3.29
N LEU A 81 5.19 -8.66 -2.79
CA LEU A 81 4.01 -8.16 -2.06
C LEU A 81 3.25 -7.05 -2.81
N ARG A 82 3.11 -7.21 -4.13
CA ARG A 82 2.30 -6.34 -4.99
C ARG A 82 0.91 -6.16 -4.42
N SER A 83 0.37 -4.96 -4.58
CA SER A 83 -1.02 -4.67 -4.22
C SER A 83 -1.81 -4.38 -5.49
N GLY A 84 -2.63 -5.35 -5.88
CA GLY A 84 -3.58 -5.18 -6.97
C GLY A 84 -4.67 -4.17 -6.59
N ILE A 85 -5.06 -3.36 -7.56
CA ILE A 85 -6.14 -2.40 -7.48
C ILE A 85 -7.26 -2.92 -8.37
N ALA A 86 -8.40 -3.22 -7.77
CA ALA A 86 -9.52 -3.85 -8.46
C ALA A 86 -10.71 -2.89 -8.58
N PRO A 87 -11.47 -2.93 -9.69
CA PRO A 87 -12.71 -2.18 -9.79
C PRO A 87 -13.78 -2.74 -8.86
N VAL A 88 -14.60 -1.85 -8.32
CA VAL A 88 -15.85 -2.20 -7.64
C VAL A 88 -16.99 -2.14 -8.65
N ARG A 89 -17.71 -3.25 -8.79
CA ARG A 89 -18.81 -3.37 -9.75
C ARG A 89 -19.85 -2.27 -9.50
N GLY A 90 -20.21 -1.55 -10.57
CA GLY A 90 -21.33 -0.60 -10.57
C GLY A 90 -21.09 0.74 -9.87
N ALA A 91 -19.90 1.02 -9.34
CA ALA A 91 -19.68 2.20 -8.51
C ALA A 91 -18.70 3.24 -9.09
N GLY A 92 -17.99 2.94 -10.20
CA GLY A 92 -16.92 3.82 -10.70
C GLY A 92 -15.77 4.02 -9.70
N ARG A 93 -15.67 3.12 -8.71
CA ARG A 93 -14.68 3.13 -7.64
C ARG A 93 -13.70 1.99 -7.85
N LEU A 94 -12.48 2.19 -7.36
CA LEU A 94 -11.46 1.18 -7.25
C LEU A 94 -11.26 0.83 -5.77
N ARG A 95 -10.65 -0.32 -5.51
CA ARG A 95 -10.24 -0.72 -4.17
C ARG A 95 -8.81 -1.20 -4.14
N ILE A 96 -8.13 -0.92 -3.04
CA ILE A 96 -6.85 -1.53 -2.65
C ILE A 96 -7.03 -2.22 -1.31
N MET A 97 -6.51 -3.44 -1.20
CA MET A 97 -6.62 -4.22 0.03
C MET A 97 -5.73 -3.65 1.13
N ALA A 98 -6.28 -3.44 2.33
CA ALA A 98 -5.56 -2.95 3.50
C ALA A 98 -4.74 -4.06 4.19
N TRP A 99 -3.96 -4.79 3.39
CA TRP A 99 -3.13 -5.88 3.86
C TRP A 99 -1.75 -5.36 4.30
N VAL A 100 -1.33 -5.64 5.53
CA VAL A 100 -0.09 -5.09 6.09
C VAL A 100 1.09 -6.04 5.88
N ALA A 101 2.27 -5.51 5.54
CA ALA A 101 3.52 -6.25 5.55
C ALA A 101 4.05 -6.40 6.98
N ARG A 102 4.41 -7.63 7.36
CA ARG A 102 5.14 -7.94 8.58
C ARG A 102 6.39 -8.72 8.24
N VAL A 103 7.53 -8.32 8.79
CA VAL A 103 8.78 -9.04 8.60
C VAL A 103 8.81 -10.23 9.56
N ASP A 104 8.96 -11.44 9.02
CA ASP A 104 9.06 -12.67 9.81
C ASP A 104 10.44 -12.77 10.52
N PRO A 105 10.63 -13.71 11.47
CA PRO A 105 11.91 -13.87 12.18
C PRO A 105 13.11 -14.17 11.28
N LEU A 106 12.89 -14.58 10.03
CA LEU A 106 13.93 -14.83 9.02
C LEU A 106 14.21 -13.59 8.16
N GLY A 107 13.66 -12.43 8.52
CA GLY A 107 13.86 -11.19 7.78
C GLY A 107 13.10 -11.13 6.46
N ARG A 108 12.06 -11.95 6.26
CA ARG A 108 11.27 -11.97 5.02
C ARG A 108 9.93 -11.25 5.22
N PRO A 109 9.60 -10.25 4.39
CA PRO A 109 8.28 -9.65 4.40
C PRO A 109 7.19 -10.66 4.02
N ARG A 110 6.16 -10.74 4.88
CA ARG A 110 4.93 -11.52 4.71
C ARG A 110 3.73 -10.60 4.81
N VAL A 111 2.59 -11.05 4.31
CA VAL A 111 1.35 -10.28 4.36
C VAL A 111 0.43 -10.81 5.46
N LYS A 112 -0.04 -9.92 6.33
CA LYS A 112 -1.19 -10.17 7.19
C LYS A 112 -2.42 -9.52 6.55
N LYS A 113 -3.48 -10.29 6.38
CA LYS A 113 -4.66 -9.89 5.59
C LYS A 113 -5.84 -9.44 6.45
N THR A 114 -6.01 -10.05 7.61
CA THR A 114 -7.15 -9.81 8.49
C THR A 114 -6.71 -9.08 9.75
N PHE A 115 -7.53 -8.13 10.17
CA PHE A 115 -7.34 -7.32 11.36
C PHE A 115 -8.69 -7.02 11.98
N THR A 116 -8.71 -6.76 13.28
CA THR A 116 -9.73 -5.89 13.87
C THR A 116 -9.51 -4.46 13.39
N THR A 117 -10.52 -3.61 13.47
CA THR A 117 -10.35 -2.20 13.06
C THR A 117 -9.33 -1.51 13.96
N LEU A 118 -9.34 -1.78 15.27
CA LEU A 118 -8.30 -1.32 16.19
C LEU A 118 -6.92 -1.83 15.78
N GLY A 119 -6.79 -3.12 15.50
CA GLY A 119 -5.53 -3.72 15.06
C GLY A 119 -4.98 -3.12 13.76
N LEU A 120 -5.84 -2.76 12.81
CA LEU A 120 -5.41 -2.07 11.59
C LEU A 120 -4.93 -0.64 11.88
N THR A 121 -5.65 0.10 12.73
CA THR A 121 -5.26 1.47 13.11
C THR A 121 -3.92 1.50 13.84
N ALA A 122 -3.60 0.47 14.63
CA ALA A 122 -2.30 0.34 15.28
C ALA A 122 -1.15 0.08 14.29
N GLU A 123 -1.41 -0.53 13.13
CA GLU A 123 -0.40 -0.78 12.10
C GLU A 123 -0.25 0.37 11.10
N TYR A 124 -1.36 1.02 10.77
CA TYR A 124 -1.41 2.12 9.80
C TYR A 124 -1.08 3.47 10.45
N GLY A 125 -1.52 3.67 11.69
CA GLY A 125 -1.60 4.95 12.40
C GLY A 125 -3.03 5.44 12.38
N LEU A 126 -3.66 5.59 13.55
CA LEU A 126 -5.07 6.01 13.64
C LEU A 126 -5.29 7.37 12.97
N GLU A 127 -4.49 8.37 13.36
CA GLU A 127 -4.61 9.72 12.80
C GLU A 127 -4.30 9.73 11.29
N ARG A 128 -3.27 8.99 10.85
CA ARG A 128 -2.95 8.85 9.41
C ARG A 128 -4.07 8.21 8.62
N LEU A 129 -4.72 7.18 9.18
CA LEU A 129 -5.83 6.51 8.53
C LEU A 129 -7.07 7.40 8.49
N ARG A 130 -7.31 8.21 9.52
CA ARG A 130 -8.36 9.25 9.53
C ARG A 130 -8.09 10.33 8.50
N GLU A 131 -6.88 10.89 8.45
CA GLU A 131 -6.47 11.87 7.44
C GLU A 131 -6.70 11.31 6.03
N HIS A 132 -6.28 10.08 5.78
CA HIS A 132 -6.40 9.45 4.48
C HIS A 132 -7.86 9.17 4.08
N THR A 133 -8.70 8.77 5.03
CA THR A 133 -10.13 8.53 4.78
C THR A 133 -10.99 9.80 4.82
N ALA A 134 -10.43 10.94 5.25
CA ALA A 134 -11.07 12.24 5.13
C ALA A 134 -11.04 12.79 3.70
N CYS A 135 -10.17 12.26 2.83
CA CYS A 135 -10.13 12.61 1.42
C CYS A 135 -11.45 12.27 0.72
N ALA A 136 -11.94 13.20 -0.12
CA ALA A 136 -13.24 13.07 -0.75
C ALA A 136 -13.34 11.80 -1.62
N GLY A 137 -14.32 10.94 -1.33
CA GLY A 137 -14.55 9.69 -2.06
C GLY A 137 -13.69 8.50 -1.58
N VAL A 138 -12.84 8.71 -0.58
CA VAL A 138 -12.07 7.66 0.08
C VAL A 138 -12.85 7.11 1.27
N THR A 139 -13.03 5.79 1.33
CA THR A 139 -13.60 5.13 2.50
C THR A 139 -12.81 3.88 2.85
N LEU A 140 -12.82 3.53 4.14
CA LEU A 140 -12.32 2.26 4.63
C LEU A 140 -13.52 1.39 5.00
N GLU A 141 -13.65 0.25 4.34
CA GLU A 141 -14.79 -0.66 4.53
C GLU A 141 -14.28 -2.11 4.56
N PRO A 142 -15.09 -3.08 5.01
CA PRO A 142 -14.80 -4.48 4.77
C PRO A 142 -14.61 -4.76 3.28
N ARG A 143 -13.78 -5.75 2.95
CA ARG A 143 -13.55 -6.19 1.56
C ARG A 143 -14.84 -6.55 0.83
N GLU A 144 -15.73 -7.21 1.54
CA GLU A 144 -17.00 -7.72 1.05
C GLU A 144 -18.10 -7.13 1.92
N ASP A 145 -19.16 -6.65 1.28
CA ASP A 145 -20.35 -6.20 1.98
C ASP A 145 -21.11 -7.42 2.50
N ARG A 146 -20.94 -7.71 3.79
CA ARG A 146 -21.63 -8.80 4.48
C ARG A 146 -22.33 -8.26 5.73
N PRO A 147 -23.58 -8.67 5.98
CA PRO A 147 -24.38 -8.11 7.07
C PRO A 147 -23.86 -8.49 8.47
N ASP A 148 -23.00 -9.51 8.58
CA ASP A 148 -22.40 -9.97 9.84
C ASP A 148 -21.11 -9.23 10.22
N LEU A 149 -20.55 -8.41 9.32
CA LEU A 149 -19.33 -7.67 9.60
C LEU A 149 -19.66 -6.33 10.28
N PRO A 150 -18.86 -5.93 11.30
CA PRO A 150 -19.07 -4.65 11.95
C PRO A 150 -18.77 -3.50 10.98
N VAL A 151 -19.49 -2.40 11.16
CA VAL A 151 -19.19 -1.13 10.49
C VAL A 151 -17.80 -0.67 10.91
N VAL A 152 -17.01 -0.18 9.96
CA VAL A 152 -15.71 0.42 10.22
C VAL A 152 -15.91 1.85 10.72
N ASP A 153 -15.80 2.06 12.03
CA ASP A 153 -15.78 3.39 12.67
C ASP A 153 -14.36 3.70 13.18
N LEU A 154 -13.70 4.70 12.59
CA LEU A 154 -12.38 5.14 13.04
C LEU A 154 -12.44 6.01 14.31
N ASN A 155 -13.61 6.49 14.73
CA ASN A 155 -13.77 7.18 16.02
C ASN A 155 -13.83 6.18 17.18
N HIS A 156 -14.42 5.01 16.94
CA HIS A 156 -14.53 3.92 17.91
C HIS A 156 -14.10 2.58 17.28
N PRO A 157 -12.80 2.41 17.00
CA PRO A 157 -12.32 1.23 16.30
C PRO A 157 -12.53 -0.02 17.14
N GLN A 158 -13.31 -0.97 16.62
CA GLN A 158 -13.61 -2.23 17.29
C GLN A 158 -12.40 -3.17 17.35
N ASP A 159 -12.31 -4.00 18.40
CA ASP A 159 -11.25 -5.01 18.60
C ASP A 159 -11.78 -6.45 18.77
N ALA A 160 -13.01 -6.71 18.35
CA ALA A 160 -13.66 -8.01 18.56
C ALA A 160 -13.56 -8.94 17.34
N VAL A 161 -13.79 -8.41 16.15
CA VAL A 161 -13.94 -9.21 14.92
C VAL A 161 -12.85 -8.86 13.92
N SER A 162 -12.09 -9.87 13.48
CA SER A 162 -11.06 -9.71 12.46
C SER A 162 -11.60 -10.01 11.06
N PHE A 163 -11.36 -9.11 10.10
CA PHE A 163 -11.74 -9.27 8.70
C PHE A 163 -10.77 -8.54 7.76
N GLU A 164 -10.87 -8.82 6.46
CA GLU A 164 -10.10 -8.09 5.45
C GLU A 164 -10.72 -6.70 5.23
N HIS A 165 -9.92 -5.66 5.40
CA HIS A 165 -10.31 -4.28 5.13
C HIS A 165 -9.84 -3.88 3.73
N ALA A 166 -10.53 -2.94 3.09
CA ALA A 166 -10.11 -2.33 1.84
C ALA A 166 -10.35 -0.82 1.87
N LEU A 167 -9.43 -0.08 1.25
CA LEU A 167 -9.64 1.33 0.94
C LEU A 167 -10.28 1.42 -0.43
N PHE A 168 -11.36 2.17 -0.50
CA PHE A 168 -12.15 2.40 -1.70
C PHE A 168 -12.03 3.85 -2.11
N PHE A 169 -11.75 4.10 -3.38
CA PHE A 169 -11.43 5.44 -3.88
C PHE A 169 -11.92 5.59 -5.33
N ARG A 170 -11.90 6.81 -5.85
CA ARG A 170 -12.35 7.09 -7.22
C ARG A 170 -11.33 6.58 -8.23
N ALA A 171 -11.77 6.23 -9.44
CA ALA A 171 -10.85 5.72 -10.47
C ALA A 171 -9.81 6.73 -10.96
N ASP A 172 -10.10 8.03 -10.83
CA ASP A 172 -9.20 9.15 -11.16
C ASP A 172 -8.24 9.52 -10.01
N ASP A 173 -8.35 8.86 -8.85
CA ASP A 173 -7.47 9.09 -7.72
C ASP A 173 -6.20 8.21 -7.86
N ASP A 174 -5.11 8.90 -8.20
CA ASP A 174 -3.80 8.32 -8.38
C ASP A 174 -3.03 8.15 -7.06
N GLU A 175 -3.30 9.01 -6.08
CA GLU A 175 -2.46 9.20 -4.89
C GLU A 175 -2.88 8.30 -3.73
N THR A 176 -4.19 8.22 -3.44
CA THR A 176 -4.74 7.38 -2.37
C THR A 176 -4.19 5.95 -2.35
N PRO A 177 -4.19 5.19 -3.47
CA PRO A 177 -3.68 3.83 -3.42
C PRO A 177 -2.16 3.76 -3.18
N VAL A 178 -1.40 4.77 -3.62
CA VAL A 178 0.06 4.83 -3.43
C VAL A 178 0.38 5.09 -1.96
N VAL A 179 -0.29 6.06 -1.35
CA VAL A 179 -0.17 6.36 0.08
C VAL A 179 -0.54 5.12 0.90
N ALA A 180 -1.65 4.46 0.56
CA ALA A 180 -2.07 3.22 1.20
C ALA A 180 -0.98 2.15 1.09
N PHE A 181 -0.45 1.92 -0.10
CA PHE A 181 0.61 0.94 -0.33
C PHE A 181 1.86 1.24 0.50
N ILE A 182 2.27 2.50 0.60
CA ILE A 182 3.42 2.91 1.41
C ILE A 182 3.19 2.59 2.88
N HIS A 183 2.06 3.03 3.45
CA HIS A 183 1.72 2.75 4.85
C HIS A 183 1.57 1.27 5.17
N LEU A 184 1.01 0.50 4.24
CA LEU A 184 0.70 -0.92 4.47
C LEU A 184 1.87 -1.83 4.16
N LYS A 185 2.73 -1.52 3.18
CA LYS A 185 3.76 -2.44 2.69
C LYS A 185 5.18 -1.96 2.92
N VAL A 186 5.43 -0.67 2.75
CA VAL A 186 6.79 -0.13 2.75
C VAL A 186 7.20 0.32 4.15
N LEU A 187 6.41 1.20 4.79
CA LEU A 187 6.70 1.72 6.12
C LEU A 187 6.93 0.63 7.18
N PRO A 188 6.14 -0.45 7.26
CA PRO A 188 6.40 -1.50 8.25
C PRO A 188 7.79 -2.13 8.11
N VAL A 189 8.28 -2.29 6.87
CA VAL A 189 9.62 -2.82 6.59
C VAL A 189 10.68 -1.77 6.89
N LEU A 190 10.47 -0.50 6.54
CA LEU A 190 11.40 0.58 6.87
C LEU A 190 11.58 0.77 8.38
N ARG A 191 10.48 0.71 9.13
CA ARG A 191 10.50 0.74 10.60
C ARG A 191 11.21 -0.48 11.19
N HIS A 192 11.01 -1.66 10.60
CA HIS A 192 11.69 -2.89 11.02
C HIS A 192 13.22 -2.80 10.84
N VAL A 193 13.70 -2.24 9.73
CA VAL A 193 15.15 -2.09 9.46
C VAL A 193 15.77 -0.85 10.13
N GLY A 194 14.99 -0.12 10.94
CA GLY A 194 15.46 1.06 11.66
C GLY A 194 15.71 2.29 10.79
N TRP A 195 15.11 2.36 9.60
CA TRP A 195 15.18 3.53 8.73
C TRP A 195 14.13 4.59 9.07
N MET A 196 13.05 4.18 9.75
CA MET A 196 11.99 5.06 10.24
C MET A 196 11.74 4.79 11.73
N PRO A 197 11.30 5.78 12.51
CA PRO A 197 10.89 5.58 13.89
C PRO A 197 9.79 4.51 13.99
N ARG A 198 9.80 3.73 15.07
CA ARG A 198 8.67 2.83 15.35
C ARG A 198 7.41 3.69 15.51
N GLN A 199 6.30 3.15 15.06
CA GLN A 199 5.02 3.81 15.25
C GLN A 199 4.74 3.91 16.75
N THR A 200 4.56 5.13 17.24
CA THR A 200 4.07 5.38 18.59
C THR A 200 2.58 5.02 18.63
N ALA A 201 2.20 4.20 19.61
CA ALA A 201 0.83 3.81 19.87
C ALA A 201 0.00 4.98 20.41
#